data_AF-A0A832TMX3-F1
#
_entry.id   AF-A0A832TMX3-F1
#
_cell.length_a   1.000
_cell.length_b   1.000
_cell.length_c   1.000
_cell.angle_alpha   90.00
_cell.angle_beta   90.00
_cell.angle_gamma   90.00
#
_symmetry.space_group_name_H-M   'P 1'
#
loop_
_entity.id
_entity.type
_entity.pdbx_description
1 polymer ?
#
loop_
_entity_poly.entity_id
_entity_poly.type
_entity_poly.pdbx_seq_one_letter_code
_entity_poly.pdbx_strand_id
1 'polypeptide(L)'
;MDHEEGISVRIHALCRIEPGKLPHIAANFEDHGEDCVLRYDEFGEFRLLSTEEANNLLLSDDQRWYIFEDQRWFIYYDPEKLHEIRNRVDLDRFRAAGYFDDVSVILLARDQERIPEVVWVRLEELSADGKSFQGILLNEPDMDFGVHEGDMLTVRFAEHEEGRFLVAQTGPA
;
A
#
# COMPACT_ATOMS: atom_id res chain seq x y z
N MET A 1 16.00 29.31 23.48
CA MET A 1 15.60 28.01 22.92
C MET A 1 15.49 28.22 21.43
N ASP A 2 15.96 27.27 20.64
CA ASP A 2 15.79 27.33 19.19
C ASP A 2 14.30 27.11 18.89
N HIS A 3 13.66 28.12 18.29
CA HIS A 3 12.22 28.07 17.99
C HIS A 3 11.94 27.35 16.67
N GLU A 4 12.98 26.81 16.03
CA GLU A 4 12.87 26.07 14.77
C GLU A 4 12.79 24.55 14.95
N GLU A 5 13.04 24.01 16.14
CA GLU A 5 12.93 22.57 16.35
C GLU A 5 11.45 22.11 16.35
N GLY A 6 11.18 20.97 15.71
CA GLY A 6 9.84 20.41 15.56
C GLY A 6 9.88 19.01 14.97
N ILE A 7 8.72 18.42 14.73
CA ILE A 7 8.59 17.11 14.08
C ILE A 7 8.18 17.33 12.63
N SER A 8 9.04 16.90 11.71
CA SER A 8 8.70 16.87 10.29
C SER A 8 7.85 15.64 10.00
N VAL A 9 6.63 15.87 9.56
CA VAL A 9 5.71 14.83 9.08
C VAL A 9 5.37 15.10 7.63
N ARG A 10 5.15 14.04 6.87
CA ARG A 10 4.71 14.15 5.49
C ARG A 10 3.20 13.87 5.42
N ILE A 11 2.44 14.81 4.85
CA ILE A 11 0.99 14.69 4.79
C ILE A 11 0.58 14.03 3.47
N HIS A 12 0.11 12.78 3.54
CA HIS A 12 -0.35 12.06 2.35
C HIS A 12 -1.72 12.51 1.85
N ALA A 13 -2.66 12.79 2.76
CA ALA A 13 -4.01 13.19 2.41
C ALA A 13 -4.66 14.02 3.54
N LEU A 14 -5.54 14.94 3.17
CA LEU A 14 -6.44 15.63 4.09
C LEU A 14 -7.80 14.94 4.04
N CYS A 15 -8.26 14.45 5.18
CA CYS A 15 -9.60 13.88 5.34
C CYS A 15 -10.54 14.90 5.98
N ARG A 16 -11.77 14.99 5.47
CA ARG A 16 -12.84 15.79 6.08
C ARG A 16 -13.92 14.89 6.63
N ILE A 17 -14.33 15.21 7.84
CA ILE A 17 -15.43 14.55 8.54
C ILE A 17 -16.48 15.61 8.82
N GLU A 18 -17.71 15.34 8.37
CA GLU A 18 -18.87 16.21 8.59
C GLU A 18 -19.96 15.40 9.27
N PRO A 19 -20.72 15.98 10.23
CA PRO A 19 -21.79 15.27 10.91
C PRO A 19 -22.78 14.63 9.92
N GLY A 20 -22.99 13.32 10.05
CA GLY A 20 -23.94 12.56 9.21
C GLY A 20 -23.44 12.23 7.80
N LYS A 21 -22.18 12.51 7.46
CA LYS A 21 -21.55 12.06 6.21
C LYS A 21 -20.40 11.11 6.50
N LEU A 22 -20.14 10.20 5.57
CA LEU A 22 -18.94 9.37 5.63
C LEU A 22 -17.69 10.25 5.52
N PRO A 23 -16.61 9.94 6.26
CA PRO A 23 -15.30 10.54 6.04
C PRO A 23 -14.92 10.44 4.56
N HIS A 24 -14.40 11.53 4.00
CA HIS A 24 -13.91 11.54 2.63
C HIS A 24 -12.59 12.28 2.54
N ILE A 25 -11.77 11.89 1.57
CA ILE A 25 -10.53 12.58 1.26
C ILE A 25 -10.90 13.92 0.60
N ALA A 26 -10.59 15.02 1.29
CA ALA A 26 -10.80 16.38 0.82
C ALA A 26 -9.64 16.84 -0.08
N ALA A 27 -8.43 16.34 0.16
CA ALA A 27 -7.30 16.50 -0.74
C ALA A 27 -6.41 15.26 -0.68
N ASN A 28 -6.00 14.76 -1.85
CA ASN A 28 -4.98 13.73 -1.98
C ASN A 28 -3.75 14.39 -2.59
N PHE A 29 -2.60 14.33 -1.90
CA PHE A 29 -1.39 14.98 -2.39
C PHE A 29 -0.61 14.00 -3.27
N GLU A 30 -0.27 14.43 -4.49
CA GLU A 30 0.59 13.66 -5.40
C GLU A 30 1.98 13.45 -4.76
N ASP A 31 2.65 12.35 -5.14
CA ASP A 31 4.00 11.98 -4.66
C ASP A 31 4.18 11.94 -3.13
N HIS A 32 3.09 11.60 -2.42
CA HIS A 32 3.08 11.34 -0.99
C HIS A 32 3.36 12.53 -0.07
N GLY A 33 3.27 13.78 -0.52
CA GLY A 33 2.84 14.85 0.39
C GLY A 33 3.63 16.16 0.41
N GLU A 34 2.94 17.17 0.94
CA GLU A 34 3.50 18.44 1.42
C GLU A 34 4.25 18.21 2.74
N ASP A 35 5.40 18.86 2.89
CA ASP A 35 6.16 18.84 4.14
C ASP A 35 5.46 19.71 5.18
N CYS A 36 5.09 19.10 6.31
CA CYS A 36 4.53 19.81 7.44
C CYS A 36 5.47 19.69 8.64
N VAL A 37 5.89 20.82 9.17
CA VAL A 37 6.65 20.86 10.42
C VAL A 37 5.68 21.19 11.53
N LEU A 38 5.37 20.19 12.36
CA LEU A 38 4.67 20.41 13.61
C LEU A 38 5.66 21.04 14.59
N ARG A 39 5.43 22.29 14.98
CA ARG A 39 6.32 23.01 15.88
C ARG A 39 6.05 22.59 17.33
N TYR A 40 7.10 22.54 18.16
CA TYR A 40 6.97 22.09 19.56
C TYR A 40 6.03 22.95 20.43
N ASP A 41 5.74 24.18 20.01
CA ASP A 41 4.77 25.07 20.67
C ASP A 41 3.33 24.88 20.20
N GLU A 42 3.10 24.16 19.10
CA GLU A 42 1.77 23.89 18.54
C GLU A 42 1.13 22.60 19.08
N PHE A 43 1.89 21.75 19.79
CA PHE A 43 1.36 20.53 20.40
C PHE A 43 1.84 20.36 21.85
N GLY A 44 0.97 19.76 22.68
CA GLY A 44 1.29 19.45 24.08
C GLY A 44 2.11 18.15 24.22
N GLU A 45 2.42 17.77 25.46
CA GLU A 45 3.03 16.46 25.74
C GLU A 45 2.22 15.34 25.08
N PHE A 46 2.89 14.55 24.25
CA PHE A 46 2.29 13.39 23.58
C PHE A 46 3.08 12.13 23.92
N ARG A 47 2.40 10.99 23.88
CA ARG A 47 3.00 9.67 24.02
C ARG A 47 2.78 8.91 22.74
N LEU A 48 3.87 8.46 22.11
CA LEU A 48 3.80 7.45 21.06
C LEU A 48 3.37 6.12 21.70
N LEU A 49 2.29 5.57 21.18
CA LEU A 49 1.73 4.30 21.63
C LEU A 49 2.13 3.23 20.61
N SER A 50 2.53 2.05 21.08
CA SER A 50 2.54 0.87 20.24
C SER A 50 1.12 0.56 19.75
N THR A 51 1.01 -0.20 18.66
CA THR A 51 -0.30 -0.66 18.15
C THR A 51 -1.09 -1.36 19.25
N GLU A 52 -0.45 -2.16 20.10
CA GLU A 52 -1.08 -2.84 21.23
C GLU A 52 -1.56 -1.86 22.31
N GLU A 53 -0.74 -0.88 22.70
CA GLU A 53 -1.15 0.14 23.69
C GLU A 53 -2.27 1.04 23.17
N ALA A 54 -2.21 1.42 21.89
CA ALA A 54 -3.27 2.15 21.22
C ALA A 54 -4.57 1.32 21.24
N ASN A 55 -4.50 0.05 20.83
CA ASN A 55 -5.63 -0.87 20.88
C ASN A 55 -6.19 -1.05 22.29
N ASN A 56 -5.33 -1.15 23.31
CA ASN A 56 -5.76 -1.30 24.70
C ASN A 56 -6.43 -0.03 25.26
N LEU A 57 -5.95 1.16 24.87
CA LEU A 57 -6.60 2.44 25.20
C LEU A 57 -7.95 2.62 24.48
N LEU A 58 -8.10 2.03 23.29
CA LEU A 58 -9.35 2.02 22.51
C LEU A 58 -10.43 1.09 23.09
N LEU A 59 -10.05 0.16 23.97
CA LEU A 59 -10.95 -0.87 24.51
C LEU A 59 -11.57 -0.53 25.88
N SER A 60 -11.08 0.51 26.58
CA SER A 60 -11.34 0.67 28.01
C SER A 60 -12.44 1.65 28.44
N ASP A 61 -13.08 2.43 27.56
CA ASP A 61 -14.12 3.40 27.98
C ASP A 61 -15.36 3.51 27.05
N ASP A 62 -16.50 3.84 27.68
CA ASP A 62 -17.87 3.94 27.12
C ASP A 62 -18.06 5.05 26.06
N GLN A 63 -16.99 5.74 25.64
CA GLN A 63 -17.02 6.72 24.53
C GLN A 63 -16.82 6.09 23.14
N ARG A 64 -16.92 4.75 23.08
CA ARG A 64 -16.78 3.83 21.95
C ARG A 64 -17.34 4.25 20.58
N TRP A 65 -18.30 5.18 20.48
CA TRP A 65 -18.95 5.42 19.19
C TRP A 65 -18.22 6.43 18.29
N TYR A 66 -17.48 7.39 18.85
CA TYR A 66 -16.90 8.49 18.07
C TYR A 66 -15.56 8.14 17.41
N ILE A 67 -14.72 7.33 18.05
CA ILE A 67 -13.41 6.95 17.47
C ILE A 67 -13.57 5.91 16.34
N PHE A 68 -14.57 5.00 16.43
CA PHE A 68 -14.85 4.02 15.37
C PHE A 68 -15.50 4.64 14.13
N GLU A 69 -16.25 5.74 14.24
CA GLU A 69 -16.72 6.47 13.05
C GLU A 69 -15.58 7.22 12.34
N ASP A 70 -14.66 7.81 13.10
CA ASP A 70 -13.56 8.62 12.54
C ASP A 70 -12.37 7.80 12.03
N GLN A 71 -12.23 6.53 12.43
CA GLN A 71 -11.16 5.65 11.96
C GLN A 71 -11.56 4.67 10.84
N ARG A 72 -12.70 4.89 10.17
CA ARG A 72 -13.06 4.06 8.99
C ARG A 72 -12.01 4.10 7.89
N TRP A 73 -11.15 5.12 7.84
CA TRP A 73 -9.98 5.13 6.94
C TRP A 73 -9.10 3.90 7.13
N PHE A 74 -8.99 3.33 8.34
CA PHE A 74 -8.22 2.11 8.58
C PHE A 74 -8.81 0.90 7.84
N ILE A 75 -10.14 0.83 7.68
CA ILE A 75 -10.80 -0.23 6.88
C ILE A 75 -10.47 -0.08 5.39
N TYR A 76 -10.26 1.14 4.92
CA TYR A 76 -9.90 1.43 3.53
C TYR A 76 -8.39 1.29 3.24
N TYR A 77 -7.53 1.57 4.23
CA TYR A 77 -6.05 1.51 4.10
C TYR A 77 -5.44 0.18 4.58
N ASP A 78 -6.14 -0.54 5.45
CA ASP A 78 -5.74 -1.83 5.99
C ASP A 78 -6.86 -2.88 5.86
N PRO A 79 -7.28 -3.19 4.62
CA PRO A 79 -8.30 -4.21 4.42
C PRO A 79 -7.73 -5.58 4.82
N GLU A 80 -8.46 -6.32 5.66
CA GLU A 80 -8.04 -7.63 6.20
C GLU A 80 -7.59 -8.61 5.11
N LYS A 81 -8.19 -8.53 3.90
CA LYS A 81 -7.81 -9.37 2.74
C LYS A 81 -6.34 -9.21 2.34
N LEU A 82 -5.70 -8.07 2.64
CA LEU A 82 -4.30 -7.81 2.31
C LEU A 82 -3.34 -8.21 3.43
N HIS A 83 -3.83 -8.49 4.66
CA HIS A 83 -2.95 -8.88 5.77
C HIS A 83 -2.14 -10.13 5.45
N GLU A 84 -2.74 -11.12 4.80
CA GLU A 84 -2.04 -12.33 4.40
C GLU A 84 -0.89 -12.03 3.44
N ILE A 85 -1.11 -11.13 2.47
CA ILE A 85 -0.08 -10.70 1.52
C ILE A 85 0.98 -9.86 2.23
N ARG A 86 0.58 -8.91 3.07
CA ARG A 86 1.48 -8.00 3.77
C ARG A 86 2.40 -8.73 4.76
N ASN A 87 1.98 -9.87 5.30
CA ASN A 87 2.79 -10.71 6.19
C ASN A 87 3.77 -11.66 5.44
N ARG A 88 3.75 -11.68 4.10
CA ARG A 88 4.65 -12.54 3.30
C ARG A 88 6.05 -11.92 3.19
N VAL A 89 6.96 -12.43 4.01
CA VAL A 89 8.39 -12.05 4.01
C VAL A 89 9.12 -12.42 2.71
N ASP A 90 8.60 -13.39 1.95
CA ASP A 90 9.16 -13.78 0.65
C ASP A 90 8.85 -12.75 -0.46
N LEU A 91 7.97 -11.78 -0.20
CA LEU A 91 7.69 -10.64 -1.09
C LEU A 91 8.58 -9.43 -0.81
N ASP A 92 9.19 -9.31 0.37
CA ASP A 92 9.81 -8.06 0.85
C ASP A 92 10.87 -7.50 -0.10
N ARG A 93 11.67 -8.36 -0.71
CA ARG A 93 12.71 -7.93 -1.67
C ARG A 93 12.17 -7.38 -2.99
N PHE A 94 10.89 -7.63 -3.29
CA PHE A 94 10.25 -7.15 -4.51
C PHE A 94 9.46 -5.87 -4.28
N ARG A 95 9.17 -5.53 -3.02
CA ARG A 95 8.33 -4.38 -2.66
C ARG A 95 9.03 -3.06 -2.99
N ALA A 96 8.27 -2.11 -3.49
CA ALA A 96 8.72 -0.73 -3.60
C ALA A 96 8.93 -0.13 -2.21
N ALA A 97 9.97 0.68 -2.06
CA ALA A 97 10.29 1.32 -0.79
C ALA A 97 9.16 2.28 -0.37
N GLY A 98 8.53 2.02 0.77
CA GLY A 98 7.38 2.81 1.27
C GLY A 98 6.02 2.33 0.80
N TYR A 99 5.94 1.28 -0.04
CA TYR A 99 4.70 0.75 -0.60
C TYR A 99 4.60 -0.75 -0.36
N PHE A 100 3.83 -1.12 0.65
CA PHE A 100 3.78 -2.52 1.09
C PHE A 100 3.11 -3.46 0.09
N ASP A 101 2.22 -2.94 -0.76
CA ASP A 101 1.44 -3.75 -1.70
C ASP A 101 1.99 -3.70 -3.13
N ASP A 102 2.93 -2.80 -3.41
CA ASP A 102 3.46 -2.57 -4.76
C ASP A 102 4.76 -3.35 -4.94
N VAL A 103 4.79 -4.26 -5.91
CA VAL A 103 5.91 -5.18 -6.15
C VAL A 103 6.44 -5.07 -7.58
N SER A 104 7.74 -5.29 -7.73
CA SER A 104 8.38 -5.45 -9.03
C SER A 104 8.09 -6.83 -9.61
N VAL A 105 7.59 -6.86 -10.85
CA VAL A 105 7.18 -8.08 -11.56
C VAL A 105 7.80 -8.09 -12.95
N ILE A 106 8.27 -9.25 -13.38
CA ILE A 106 8.77 -9.46 -14.74
C ILE A 106 7.61 -9.89 -15.65
N LEU A 107 7.27 -9.08 -16.64
CA LEU A 107 6.37 -9.44 -17.72
C LEU A 107 7.07 -10.37 -18.71
N LEU A 108 6.44 -11.52 -18.96
CA LEU A 108 6.90 -12.52 -19.90
C LEU A 108 5.87 -12.68 -21.01
N ALA A 109 6.31 -12.55 -22.26
CA ALA A 109 5.47 -12.90 -23.41
C ALA A 109 5.39 -14.43 -23.56
N ARG A 110 4.22 -14.94 -23.94
CA ARG A 110 4.04 -16.38 -24.22
C ARG A 110 4.88 -16.87 -25.41
N ASP A 111 5.13 -16.01 -26.39
CA ASP A 111 5.86 -16.34 -27.62
C ASP A 111 7.38 -16.45 -27.41
N GLN A 112 7.92 -16.04 -26.26
CA GLN A 112 9.36 -16.02 -25.94
C GLN A 112 10.23 -15.18 -26.89
N GLU A 113 9.63 -14.45 -27.83
CA GLU A 113 10.35 -13.61 -28.79
C GLU A 113 10.60 -12.20 -28.22
N ARG A 114 9.75 -11.76 -27.29
CA ARG A 114 9.85 -10.46 -26.64
C ARG A 114 10.79 -10.51 -25.44
N ILE A 115 11.63 -9.48 -25.35
CA ILE A 115 12.52 -9.27 -24.20
C ILE A 115 11.65 -9.06 -22.94
N PRO A 116 11.89 -9.79 -21.84
CA PRO A 116 11.17 -9.55 -20.59
C PRO A 116 11.32 -8.13 -20.08
N GLU A 117 10.26 -7.60 -19.48
CA GLU A 117 10.22 -6.23 -18.95
C GLU A 117 9.88 -6.22 -17.47
N VAL A 118 10.46 -5.31 -16.68
CA VAL A 118 10.12 -5.14 -15.26
C VAL A 118 9.09 -4.03 -15.13
N VAL A 119 7.96 -4.35 -14.50
CA VAL A 119 6.86 -3.42 -14.22
C VAL A 119 6.50 -3.43 -12.74
N TRP A 120 5.74 -2.43 -12.32
CA TRP A 120 5.19 -2.33 -10.97
C TRP A 120 3.75 -2.83 -10.93
N VAL A 121 3.44 -3.66 -9.94
CA VAL A 121 2.11 -4.23 -9.76
C VAL A 121 1.66 -4.07 -8.30
N ARG A 122 0.46 -3.54 -8.07
CA ARG A 122 -0.18 -3.50 -6.74
C ARG A 122 -0.94 -4.80 -6.50
N LEU A 123 -0.53 -5.57 -5.51
CA LEU A 123 -1.21 -6.82 -5.15
C LEU A 123 -2.54 -6.53 -4.44
N GLU A 124 -3.61 -7.18 -4.89
CA GLU A 124 -4.98 -6.96 -4.43
C GLU A 124 -5.60 -8.19 -3.76
N GLU A 125 -5.14 -9.38 -4.13
CA GLU A 125 -5.70 -10.65 -3.66
C GLU A 125 -4.68 -11.80 -3.76
N LEU A 126 -4.73 -12.72 -2.80
CA LEU A 126 -4.00 -13.98 -2.81
C LEU A 126 -4.95 -15.09 -3.26
N SER A 127 -4.53 -15.93 -4.21
CA SER A 127 -5.33 -17.08 -4.61
C SER A 127 -5.53 -18.06 -3.45
N ALA A 128 -6.63 -18.80 -3.45
CA ALA A 128 -6.97 -19.75 -2.40
C ALA A 128 -5.92 -20.86 -2.17
N ASP A 129 -5.07 -21.14 -3.16
CA ASP A 129 -3.95 -22.09 -3.04
C ASP A 129 -2.65 -21.46 -2.52
N GLY A 130 -2.63 -20.14 -2.29
CA GLY A 130 -1.51 -19.37 -1.75
C GLY A 130 -0.33 -19.18 -2.72
N LYS A 131 -0.47 -19.56 -4.00
CA LYS A 131 0.63 -19.63 -4.98
C LYS A 131 0.66 -18.49 -5.99
N SER A 132 -0.46 -17.83 -6.20
CA SER A 132 -0.59 -16.73 -7.15
C SER A 132 -1.27 -15.54 -6.51
N PHE A 133 -1.00 -14.37 -7.05
CA PHE A 133 -1.56 -13.11 -6.60
C PHE A 133 -2.30 -12.47 -7.78
N GLN A 134 -3.41 -11.81 -7.51
CA GLN A 134 -4.00 -10.86 -8.45
C GLN A 134 -3.48 -9.47 -8.09
N GLY A 135 -3.09 -8.69 -9.10
CA GLY A 135 -2.64 -7.32 -8.87
C GLY A 135 -2.83 -6.43 -10.08
N ILE A 136 -2.89 -5.13 -9.83
CA ILE A 136 -3.13 -4.09 -10.83
C ILE A 136 -1.79 -3.58 -11.35
N LEU A 137 -1.61 -3.56 -12.67
CA LEU A 137 -0.44 -2.97 -13.32
C LEU A 137 -0.41 -1.45 -13.10
N LEU A 138 0.69 -0.92 -12.56
CA LEU A 138 0.81 0.48 -12.13
C LEU A 138 1.49 1.40 -13.15
N ASN A 139 2.14 0.85 -14.16
CA ASN A 139 2.78 1.61 -15.22
C ASN A 139 2.59 0.94 -16.57
N GLU A 140 2.51 1.75 -17.62
CA GLU A 140 2.47 1.24 -18.99
C GLU A 140 3.79 0.49 -19.31
N PRO A 141 3.73 -0.72 -19.89
CA PRO A 141 4.92 -1.39 -20.40
C PRO A 141 5.49 -0.65 -21.62
N ASP A 142 6.81 -0.60 -21.74
CA ASP A 142 7.51 0.00 -22.87
C ASP A 142 7.22 -0.76 -24.18
N MET A 143 7.06 -2.08 -24.11
CA MET A 143 6.68 -2.92 -25.26
C MET A 143 5.22 -3.36 -25.22
N ASP A 144 4.67 -3.68 -26.39
CA ASP A 144 3.32 -4.23 -26.49
C ASP A 144 3.27 -5.69 -26.01
N PHE A 145 2.88 -5.87 -24.75
CA PHE A 145 2.55 -7.16 -24.13
C PHE A 145 1.05 -7.50 -24.21
N GLY A 146 0.22 -6.66 -24.83
CA GLY A 146 -1.23 -6.78 -24.84
C GLY A 146 -1.90 -6.53 -23.48
N VAL A 147 -1.21 -5.80 -22.59
CA VAL A 147 -1.73 -5.31 -21.30
C VAL A 147 -1.32 -3.86 -21.13
N HIS A 148 -2.14 -3.10 -20.40
CA HIS A 148 -1.99 -1.67 -20.18
C HIS A 148 -2.01 -1.33 -18.70
N GLU A 149 -1.53 -0.14 -18.36
CA GLU A 149 -1.69 0.42 -17.01
C GLU A 149 -3.17 0.31 -16.56
N GLY A 150 -3.36 -0.19 -15.33
CA GLY A 150 -4.67 -0.44 -14.75
C GLY A 150 -5.22 -1.86 -14.99
N ASP A 151 -4.60 -2.66 -15.86
CA ASP A 151 -5.03 -4.04 -16.10
C ASP A 151 -4.72 -4.96 -14.91
N MET A 152 -5.59 -5.96 -14.71
CA MET A 152 -5.41 -6.99 -13.70
C MET A 152 -4.49 -8.11 -14.23
N LEU A 153 -3.43 -8.40 -13.47
CA LEU A 153 -2.44 -9.42 -13.78
C LEU A 153 -2.46 -10.56 -12.75
N THR A 154 -2.25 -11.79 -13.22
CA THR A 154 -1.94 -12.92 -12.35
C THR A 154 -0.42 -13.03 -12.19
N VAL A 155 0.05 -12.76 -10.97
CA VAL A 155 1.46 -12.79 -10.59
C VAL A 155 1.78 -14.08 -9.86
N ARG A 156 2.94 -14.68 -10.13
CA ARG A 156 3.42 -15.90 -9.46
C ARG A 156 4.92 -15.87 -9.25
N PHE A 157 5.40 -16.67 -8.31
CA PHE A 157 6.83 -16.93 -8.21
C PHE A 157 7.30 -17.83 -9.36
N ALA A 158 8.48 -17.53 -9.88
CA ALA A 158 9.25 -18.39 -10.77
C ALA A 158 10.66 -18.56 -10.21
N GLU A 159 11.19 -19.79 -10.30
CA GLU A 159 12.57 -20.10 -9.93
C GLU A 159 13.45 -19.98 -11.18
N HIS A 160 14.61 -19.34 -11.04
CA HIS A 160 15.64 -19.19 -12.07
C HIS A 160 17.01 -19.42 -11.42
N GLU A 161 18.06 -19.63 -12.23
CA GLU A 161 19.42 -19.90 -11.73
C GLU A 161 19.96 -18.76 -10.84
N GLU A 162 19.55 -17.52 -11.14
CA GLU A 162 19.92 -16.31 -10.39
C GLU A 162 19.05 -16.07 -9.15
N GLY A 163 18.05 -16.93 -8.93
CA GLY A 163 17.15 -16.89 -7.79
C GLY A 163 15.69 -16.90 -8.19
N ARG A 164 14.83 -16.63 -7.19
CA ARG A 164 13.38 -16.54 -7.40
C ARG A 164 12.99 -15.14 -7.90
N PHE A 165 11.97 -15.05 -8.75
CA PHE A 165 11.42 -13.81 -9.28
C PHE A 165 9.88 -13.82 -9.21
N LEU A 166 9.27 -12.64 -9.21
CA LEU A 166 7.83 -12.50 -9.49
C LEU A 166 7.64 -12.31 -10.99
N VAL A 167 6.73 -13.08 -11.58
CA VAL A 167 6.45 -13.05 -13.02
C VAL A 167 4.96 -12.98 -13.29
N ALA A 168 4.58 -12.31 -14.37
CA ALA A 168 3.25 -12.38 -14.96
C ALA A 168 3.36 -12.70 -16.45
N GLN A 169 2.48 -13.58 -16.94
CA GLN A 169 2.44 -13.97 -18.35
C GLN A 169 1.22 -13.36 -19.02
N THR A 170 1.41 -12.71 -20.16
CA THR A 170 0.34 -12.06 -20.92
C THR A 170 0.02 -12.85 -22.20
N GLY A 171 -1.27 -12.93 -22.58
CA GLY A 171 -1.77 -13.63 -23.77
C GLY A 171 -3.01 -14.51 -23.49
N PRO A 172 -3.88 -14.76 -24.50
CA PRO A 172 -5.13 -15.51 -24.32
C PRO A 172 -4.87 -16.94 -23.84
N ALA A 173 -5.77 -17.43 -22.99
CA ALA A 173 -5.74 -18.76 -22.36
C ALA A 173 -5.55 -19.87 -23.40
#